data_AF-A0A838J7F3-F1
#
_entry.id   AF-A0A838J7F3-F1
#
_cell.length_a   1.000
_cell.length_b   1.000
_cell.length_c   1.000
_cell.angle_alpha   90.00
_cell.angle_beta   90.00
_cell.angle_gamma   90.00
#
_symmetry.space_group_name_H-M   'P 1'
#
loop_
_entity.id
_entity.type
_entity.pdbx_description
1 polymer ?
#
loop_
_entity_poly.entity_id
_entity_poly.type
_entity_poly.pdbx_seq_one_letter_code
_entity_poly.pdbx_strand_id
1 'polypeptide(L)' 'ATLRELREEANLSVSDLAKRAEVDYKTVKKADESSGSIHRFKALALLKVINQELGTEHGLEDVDGLTLH' A
#
# COMPACT_ATOMS: atom_id res chain seq x y z
N ALA A 1 9.11 5.76 -4.25
CA ALA A 1 7.92 5.59 -5.11
C ALA A 1 6.68 5.70 -4.24
N THR A 2 5.57 6.23 -4.73
CA THR A 2 4.32 6.27 -3.96
C THR A 2 3.68 4.88 -3.88
N LEU A 3 2.80 4.66 -2.89
CA LEU A 3 2.07 3.39 -2.76
C LEU A 3 1.23 3.09 -4.02
N ARG A 4 0.69 4.14 -4.66
CA ARG A 4 -0.07 4.04 -5.90
C ARG A 4 0.77 3.53 -7.05
N GLU A 5 1.95 4.11 -7.25
CA GLU A 5 2.87 3.70 -8.33
C GLU A 5 3.26 2.23 -8.15
N LEU A 6 3.64 1.82 -6.94
CA LEU A 6 4.01 0.44 -6.66
C LEU A 6 2.83 -0.53 -6.84
N ARG A 7 1.60 -0.13 -6.46
CA ARG A 7 0.39 -0.92 -6.71
C ARG A 7 0.11 -1.08 -8.22
N GLU A 8 0.23 0.00 -8.98
CA GLU A 8 0.00 -0.01 -10.43
C GLU A 8 1.05 -0.86 -11.15
N GLU A 9 2.32 -0.79 -10.73
CA GLU A 9 3.39 -1.66 -11.21
C GLU A 9 3.12 -3.14 -10.90
N ALA A 10 2.59 -3.43 -9.70
CA ALA A 10 2.15 -4.77 -9.29
C ALA A 10 0.89 -5.25 -10.03
N ASN A 11 0.32 -4.43 -10.93
CA ASN A 11 -0.92 -4.71 -11.65
C ASN A 11 -2.10 -5.06 -10.73
N LEU A 12 -2.17 -4.44 -9.55
CA LEU A 12 -3.23 -4.62 -8.57
C LEU A 12 -4.25 -3.50 -8.64
N SER A 13 -5.54 -3.82 -8.56
CA SER A 13 -6.55 -2.80 -8.23
C SER A 13 -6.51 -2.46 -6.73
N VAL A 14 -7.03 -1.28 -6.36
CA VAL A 14 -7.19 -0.91 -4.93
C VAL A 14 -8.03 -1.95 -4.18
N SER A 15 -9.05 -2.51 -4.84
CA SER A 15 -9.92 -3.55 -4.26
C SER A 15 -9.20 -4.88 -4.07
N ASP A 16 -8.33 -5.27 -4.99
CA ASP A 16 -7.56 -6.52 -4.88
C ASP A 16 -6.51 -6.41 -3.78
N LEU A 17 -5.79 -5.29 -3.73
CA LEU A 17 -4.83 -5.02 -2.67
C LEU A 17 -5.52 -5.02 -1.30
N ALA A 18 -6.68 -4.38 -1.17
CA ALA A 18 -7.48 -4.37 0.06
C ALA A 18 -7.85 -5.79 0.52
N LYS A 19 -8.35 -6.63 -0.39
CA LYS A 19 -8.73 -8.02 -0.07
C LYS A 19 -7.52 -8.86 0.35
N ARG A 20 -6.42 -8.79 -0.41
CA ARG A 20 -5.22 -9.60 -0.16
C ARG A 20 -4.48 -9.17 1.11
N ALA A 21 -4.49 -7.88 1.43
CA ALA A 21 -3.86 -7.34 2.64
C ALA A 21 -4.77 -7.39 3.88
N GLU A 22 -6.02 -7.83 3.73
CA GLU A 22 -7.04 -7.80 4.79
C GLU A 22 -7.22 -6.38 5.40
N VAL A 23 -7.19 -5.36 4.54
CA VAL A 23 -7.34 -3.95 4.91
C VAL A 23 -8.59 -3.38 4.25
N ASP A 24 -9.37 -2.59 5.00
CA ASP A 24 -10.55 -1.91 4.47
C ASP A 24 -10.24 -1.10 3.22
N TYR A 25 -11.07 -1.23 2.19
CA TYR A 25 -10.94 -0.49 0.92
C TYR A 25 -10.73 1.02 1.13
N LYS A 26 -11.46 1.65 2.06
CA LYS A 26 -11.32 3.08 2.37
C LYS A 26 -9.93 3.43 2.91
N THR A 27 -9.31 2.52 3.65
CA THR A 27 -7.96 2.71 4.19
C THR A 27 -6.92 2.58 3.08
N VAL A 28 -7.07 1.58 2.20
CA VAL A 28 -6.17 1.43 1.03
C VAL A 28 -6.30 2.62 0.10
N LYS A 29 -7.53 3.05 -0.21
CA LYS A 29 -7.78 4.22 -1.06
C LYS A 29 -7.15 5.50 -0.47
N LYS A 30 -7.27 5.70 0.83
CA LYS A 30 -6.61 6.84 1.52
C LYS A 30 -5.09 6.79 1.36
N ALA A 31 -4.50 5.62 1.49
CA ALA A 31 -3.05 5.43 1.32
C ALA A 31 -2.61 5.62 -0.14
N ASP A 32 -3.40 5.12 -1.10
CA ASP A 32 -3.17 5.26 -2.55
C ASP A 32 -3.22 6.74 -2.98
N GLU A 33 -4.16 7.51 -2.42
CA GLU A 33 -4.35 8.93 -2.72
C GLU A 33 -3.46 9.85 -1.87
N SER A 34 -2.64 9.31 -0.97
CA SER A 34 -1.87 10.08 0.04
C SER A 34 -2.74 11.09 0.82
N SER A 35 -4.01 10.75 1.07
CA SER A 35 -5.04 11.69 1.57
C SER A 35 -5.28 11.61 3.09
N GLY A 36 -4.28 11.16 3.85
CA GLY A 36 -4.29 11.18 5.31
C GLY A 36 -3.43 10.08 5.92
N SER A 37 -3.48 9.96 7.25
CA SER A 37 -2.70 8.97 7.98
C SER A 37 -3.37 7.59 8.00
N ILE A 38 -2.55 6.54 7.94
CA ILE A 38 -2.96 5.15 8.16
C ILE A 38 -2.11 4.50 9.24
N HIS A 39 -2.65 3.47 9.88
CA HIS A 39 -1.89 2.73 10.88
C HIS A 39 -0.69 2.02 10.27
N ARG A 40 0.46 2.07 10.96
CA ARG A 40 1.71 1.43 10.51
C ARG A 40 1.54 -0.06 10.14
N PHE A 41 0.78 -0.81 10.93
CA PHE A 41 0.56 -2.23 10.64
C PHE A 41 -0.24 -2.46 9.33
N LYS A 42 -1.19 -1.57 9.01
CA LYS A 42 -1.93 -1.62 7.74
C LYS A 42 -1.02 -1.27 6.58
N ALA A 43 -0.18 -0.25 6.73
CA ALA A 43 0.82 0.11 5.74
C ALA A 43 1.76 -1.07 5.40
N LEU A 44 2.27 -1.76 6.44
CA LEU A 44 3.10 -2.95 6.26
C LEU A 44 2.36 -4.09 5.56
N ALA A 45 1.09 -4.32 5.89
CA ALA A 45 0.28 -5.35 5.23
C ALA A 45 0.10 -5.06 3.73
N LEU A 46 -0.16 -3.80 3.37
CA LEU A 46 -0.27 -3.38 1.97
C LEU A 46 1.05 -3.58 1.22
N LEU A 47 2.16 -3.11 1.81
CA LEU A 47 3.47 -3.20 1.19
C LEU A 47 3.94 -4.65 1.04
N LYS A 48 3.62 -5.52 2.00
CA LYS A 48 3.91 -6.96 1.91
C LYS A 48 3.28 -7.60 0.68
N VAL A 49 2.01 -7.29 0.40
CA VAL A 49 1.31 -7.82 -0.78
C VAL A 49 1.95 -7.31 -2.06
N ILE A 50 2.23 -6.00 -2.14
CA ILE A 50 2.86 -5.38 -3.30
C ILE A 50 4.23 -6.00 -3.57
N ASN A 51 5.08 -6.10 -2.55
CA ASN A 51 6.40 -6.73 -2.62
C ASN A 51 6.34 -8.18 -3.11
N GLN A 52 5.33 -8.93 -2.66
CA GLN A 52 5.13 -10.31 -3.11
C GLN A 52 4.79 -10.39 -4.61
N GLU A 53 3.99 -9.48 -5.14
CA GLU A 53 3.66 -9.46 -6.58
C GLU A 53 4.83 -8.99 -7.43
N LEU A 54 5.62 -8.03 -6.94
CA LEU A 54 6.77 -7.48 -7.65
C LEU A 54 8.04 -8.34 -7.52
N GLY A 55 8.10 -9.23 -6.53
CA GLY A 55 9.34 -9.95 -6.19
C GLY A 55 10.41 -9.02 -5.60
N THR A 56 9.99 -8.01 -4.84
CA THR A 56 10.87 -6.98 -4.23
C THR A 56 10.74 -6.95 -2.70
N GLU A 57 11.54 -6.11 -2.03
CA GLU A 57 11.53 -5.95 -0.57
C GLU A 57 11.53 -4.47 -0.17
N HIS A 58 10.59 -3.67 -0.68
CA HIS A 58 10.45 -2.28 -0.27
C HIS A 58 10.12 -2.16 1.22
N GLY A 59 10.76 -1.20 1.90
CA GLY A 59 10.42 -0.73 3.23
C GLY A 59 9.42 0.42 3.21
N LEU A 60 8.86 0.78 4.36
CA LEU A 60 7.94 1.93 4.46
C LEU A 60 8.66 3.26 4.16
N GLU A 61 9.94 3.31 4.43
CA GLU A 61 10.87 4.40 4.12
C GLU A 61 11.03 4.63 2.61
N ASP A 62 10.73 3.63 1.77
CA ASP A 62 10.79 3.74 0.30
C ASP A 62 9.48 4.28 -0.30
N VAL A 63 8.43 4.41 0.53
CA VAL A 63 7.09 4.80 0.10
C VAL A 63 6.85 6.29 0.34
N ASP A 64 6.93 7.07 -0.74
CA ASP A 64 6.75 8.51 -0.72
C ASP A 64 5.29 8.90 -0.42
N GLY A 65 5.09 9.98 0.35
CA GLY A 65 3.77 10.56 0.63
C GLY A 65 2.91 9.78 1.63
N LEU A 66 3.38 8.62 2.12
CA LEU A 66 2.64 7.81 3.07
C LEU A 66 2.79 8.35 4.50
N THR A 67 1.69 8.88 5.05
CA THR A 67 1.67 9.36 6.44
C THR A 67 1.18 8.25 7.38
N LEU A 68 1.87 8.07 8.52
CA LEU A 68 1.61 6.98 9.47
C LEU A 68 1.17 7.51 10.84
N HIS A 69 0.33 6.74 11.54
CA HIS A 69 -0.05 6.98 12.95
C HIS A 69 -0.22 5.68 13.76
#